data_AF-A0A356W8U6-F1
#
_entry.id   AF-A0A356W8U6-F1
#
_cell.length_a   1.000
_cell.length_b   1.000
_cell.length_c   1.000
_cell.angle_alpha   90.00
_cell.angle_beta   90.00
_cell.angle_gamma   90.00
#
_symmetry.space_group_name_H-M   'P 1'
#
loop_
_entity.id
_entity.type
_entity.pdbx_description
1 polymer ?
#
loop_
_entity_poly.entity_id
_entity_poly.type
_entity_poly.pdbx_seq_one_letter_code
_entity_poly.pdbx_strand_id
1 'polypeptide(L)'
;MKRKYLWTTGSAVIALMHAATAGAQTTEPTTEDTELVQSAIMVTAQKREQRLIDVPMAIESISGDELDKLGIESVQDLSFNVPGLTMREDGPGSY
;
A
#
# COMPACT_ATOMS: atom_id res chain seq x y z
N MET A 1 41.13 -27.69 -65.93
CA MET A 1 41.11 -26.23 -66.19
C MET A 1 40.72 -25.52 -64.91
N LYS A 2 41.55 -24.59 -64.43
CA LYS A 2 41.35 -23.84 -63.19
C LYS A 2 40.69 -22.50 -63.50
N ARG A 3 39.70 -22.08 -62.70
CA ARG A 3 39.39 -20.70 -62.27
C ARG A 3 38.01 -20.66 -61.62
N LYS A 4 37.71 -19.90 -60.56
CA LYS A 4 38.45 -19.30 -59.44
C LYS A 4 37.33 -18.77 -58.54
N TYR A 5 37.15 -19.35 -57.36
CA TYR A 5 36.30 -18.79 -56.31
C TYR A 5 36.86 -17.42 -55.91
N LEU A 6 35.98 -16.45 -55.68
CA LEU A 6 36.10 -15.33 -54.74
C LEU A 6 35.06 -14.28 -55.15
N TRP A 7 34.05 -14.08 -54.32
CA TRP A 7 33.45 -12.78 -53.96
C TRP A 7 32.87 -12.95 -52.55
N THR A 8 33.75 -12.82 -51.56
CA THR A 8 33.43 -12.27 -50.23
C THR A 8 33.07 -10.79 -50.46
N THR A 9 32.03 -10.16 -49.91
CA THR A 9 31.83 -9.80 -48.50
C THR A 9 30.55 -8.96 -48.41
N GLY A 10 29.81 -9.07 -47.30
CA GLY A 10 29.20 -7.89 -46.66
C GLY A 10 27.72 -7.61 -46.91
N SER A 11 26.86 -8.15 -46.05
CA SER A 11 25.89 -7.32 -45.30
C SER A 11 25.28 -8.18 -44.19
N ALA A 12 25.87 -8.09 -42.99
CA ALA A 12 25.37 -8.73 -41.78
C ALA A 12 25.03 -7.64 -40.77
N VAL A 13 24.09 -6.73 -41.08
CA VAL A 13 23.57 -5.75 -40.10
C VAL A 13 22.13 -5.32 -40.46
N ILE A 14 21.12 -6.19 -40.39
CA ILE A 14 19.70 -5.76 -40.27
C ILE A 14 18.92 -6.74 -39.35
N ALA A 15 19.47 -7.04 -38.17
CA ALA A 15 18.79 -7.89 -37.18
C ALA A 15 18.78 -7.30 -35.75
N LEU A 16 18.93 -5.97 -35.62
CA LEU A 16 19.04 -5.28 -34.32
C LEU A 16 18.02 -4.16 -34.10
N MET A 17 16.89 -4.16 -34.82
CA MET A 17 15.85 -3.10 -34.73
C MET A 17 14.47 -3.61 -34.30
N HIS A 18 14.41 -4.64 -33.44
CA HIS A 18 13.15 -5.04 -32.77
C HIS A 18 13.15 -4.74 -31.26
N ALA A 19 13.98 -3.82 -30.79
CA ALA A 19 13.85 -3.25 -29.43
C ALA A 19 12.72 -2.21 -29.40
N ALA A 20 11.49 -2.61 -29.75
CA ALA A 20 10.31 -1.77 -29.64
C ALA A 20 9.74 -1.91 -28.22
N THR A 21 10.13 -0.96 -27.37
CA THR A 21 9.33 -0.37 -26.28
C THR A 21 8.39 -1.31 -25.52
N ALA A 22 8.88 -1.83 -24.40
CA ALA A 22 8.01 -2.30 -23.31
C ALA A 22 7.27 -1.07 -22.74
N GLY A 23 6.07 -0.80 -23.26
CA GLY A 23 5.17 0.20 -22.68
C GLY A 23 4.67 -0.32 -21.34
N ALA A 24 4.97 0.41 -20.27
CA ALA A 24 4.26 0.26 -19.01
C ALA A 24 2.80 0.67 -19.26
N GLN A 25 1.90 -0.29 -19.45
CA GLN A 25 0.47 -0.05 -19.49
C GLN A 25 0.01 0.32 -18.08
N THR A 26 0.00 1.61 -17.76
CA THR A 26 -0.74 2.13 -16.61
C THR A 26 -2.23 1.91 -16.92
N THR A 27 -2.82 0.89 -16.30
CA THR A 27 -4.27 0.69 -16.31
C THR A 27 -4.88 1.80 -15.46
N GLU A 28 -5.78 2.59 -16.05
CA GLU A 28 -6.55 3.58 -15.31
C GLU A 28 -7.45 2.86 -14.29
N PRO A 29 -7.47 3.29 -13.01
CA PRO A 29 -8.31 2.65 -12.00
C PRO A 29 -9.77 2.75 -12.44
N THR A 30 -10.49 1.63 -12.37
CA THR A 30 -11.92 1.60 -12.71
C THR A 30 -12.71 2.37 -11.64
N THR A 31 -13.91 2.86 -11.98
CA THR A 31 -14.79 3.56 -11.03
C THR A 31 -15.03 2.73 -9.76
N GLU A 32 -15.18 1.41 -9.91
CA GLU A 32 -15.31 0.47 -8.78
C GLU A 32 -14.08 0.47 -7.85
N ASP A 33 -12.86 0.49 -8.39
CA ASP A 33 -11.64 0.58 -7.58
C ASP A 33 -11.59 1.89 -6.79
N THR A 34 -12.08 2.98 -7.39
CA THR A 34 -12.09 4.30 -6.77
C THR A 34 -13.12 4.39 -5.64
N GLU A 35 -14.27 3.75 -5.78
CA GLU A 35 -15.27 3.64 -4.71
C GLU A 35 -14.76 2.77 -3.56
N LEU A 36 -14.11 1.65 -3.86
CA LEU A 36 -13.50 0.78 -2.83
C LEU A 36 -12.43 1.52 -2.02
N VAL A 37 -11.58 2.31 -2.66
CA VAL A 37 -10.56 3.12 -1.97
C VAL A 37 -11.20 4.20 -1.10
N GLN A 38 -12.28 4.86 -1.56
CA GLN A 38 -12.98 5.87 -0.75
C GLN A 38 -13.72 5.28 0.45
N SER A 39 -14.20 4.03 0.34
CA SER A 39 -14.82 3.30 1.45
C SER A 39 -13.82 2.68 2.43
N ALA A 40 -12.53 2.65 2.09
CA ALA A 40 -11.51 2.03 2.91
C ALA A 40 -11.14 2.91 4.11
N ILE A 41 -11.01 2.29 5.28
CA ILE A 41 -10.49 2.96 6.48
C ILE A 41 -8.97 3.08 6.32
N MET A 42 -8.48 4.30 6.14
CA MET A 42 -7.05 4.61 6.03
C MET A 42 -6.47 4.91 7.42
N VAL A 43 -5.35 4.26 7.75
CA VAL A 43 -4.69 4.35 9.04
C VAL A 43 -3.19 4.62 8.87
N THR A 44 -2.57 5.16 9.91
CA THR A 44 -1.13 5.48 9.91
C THR A 44 -0.35 4.63 10.93
N ALA A 45 -0.72 3.35 11.06
CA ALA A 45 -0.16 2.45 12.07
C ALA A 45 1.33 2.14 11.88
N GLN A 46 1.83 2.14 10.64
CA GLN A 46 3.25 1.90 10.31
C GLN A 46 4.00 3.18 9.92
N LYS A 47 3.56 4.34 10.41
CA LYS A 47 4.09 5.66 10.00
C LYS A 47 3.95 5.95 8.50
N ARG A 48 3.10 5.19 7.81
CA ARG A 48 2.69 5.37 6.42
C ARG A 48 1.20 5.11 6.34
N GLU A 49 0.54 5.81 5.43
CA GLU A 49 -0.89 5.62 5.16
C GLU A 49 -1.12 4.27 4.47
N GLN A 50 -1.99 3.45 5.07
CA GLN A 50 -2.33 2.10 4.63
C GLN A 50 -3.78 1.82 4.99
N ARG A 51 -4.44 0.93 4.25
CA ARG A 51 -5.79 0.47 4.62
C ARG A 51 -5.69 -0.37 5.89
N LEU A 52 -6.69 -0.26 6.77
CA LEU A 52 -6.73 -1.00 8.03
C LEU A 52 -6.55 -2.51 7.84
N ILE A 53 -7.17 -3.07 6.79
CA ILE A 53 -7.09 -4.51 6.47
C ILE A 53 -5.70 -4.98 6.04
N ASP A 54 -4.85 -4.08 5.55
CA ASP A 54 -3.50 -4.42 5.07
C ASP A 54 -2.45 -4.37 6.20
N VAL A 55 -2.81 -3.88 7.39
CA VAL A 55 -1.86 -3.77 8.51
C VAL A 55 -1.79 -5.11 9.25
N PRO A 56 -0.60 -5.74 9.39
CA PRO A 56 -0.44 -7.05 10.01
C PRO A 56 -0.40 -6.97 11.55
N MET A 57 -1.28 -6.18 12.16
CA MET A 57 -1.40 -6.00 13.61
C MET A 57 -2.87 -5.75 13.97
N ALA A 58 -3.26 -6.08 15.20
CA ALA A 58 -4.59 -5.74 15.71
C ALA A 58 -4.71 -4.21 15.84
N ILE A 59 -5.73 -3.63 15.24
CA ILE A 59 -6.01 -2.19 15.25
C ILE A 59 -7.49 -2.00 15.54
N GLU A 60 -7.80 -1.09 16.46
CA GLU A 60 -9.14 -0.58 16.69
C GLU A 60 -9.24 0.83 16.10
N SER A 61 -10.28 1.08 15.30
CA SER A 61 -10.57 2.41 14.75
C SER A 61 -11.94 2.87 15.22
N ILE A 62 -11.98 3.93 16.03
CA ILE A 62 -13.22 4.51 16.53
C ILE A 62 -13.46 5.84 15.82
N SER A 63 -14.65 6.02 15.26
CA SER A 63 -15.02 7.26 14.57
C SER A 63 -15.37 8.39 15.55
N GLY A 64 -15.32 9.65 15.11
CA GLY A 64 -15.71 10.79 15.96
C GLY A 64 -17.15 10.69 16.48
N ASP A 65 -18.09 10.37 15.59
CA ASP A 65 -19.50 10.17 15.95
C ASP A 65 -19.69 9.04 16.97
N GLU A 66 -18.83 8.04 16.96
CA GLU A 66 -18.87 6.92 17.90
C GLU A 66 -18.27 7.29 19.25
N LEU A 67 -17.17 8.06 19.28
CA LEU A 67 -16.65 8.65 20.51
C LEU A 67 -17.72 9.51 21.20
N ASP A 68 -18.44 10.34 20.43
CA ASP A 68 -19.51 11.20 20.94
C ASP A 68 -20.69 10.39 21.49
N LYS A 69 -21.10 9.33 20.78
CA LYS A 69 -22.19 8.43 21.23
C LYS A 69 -21.82 7.66 22.50
N LEU A 70 -20.56 7.30 22.64
CA LEU A 70 -20.05 6.57 23.80
C LEU A 70 -19.70 7.52 24.97
N GLY A 71 -19.69 8.84 24.75
CA GLY A 71 -19.34 9.83 25.77
C GLY A 71 -17.89 9.72 26.23
N ILE A 72 -16.98 9.36 25.32
CA ILE A 72 -15.55 9.19 25.61
C ILE A 72 -14.89 10.57 25.65
N GLU A 73 -14.49 11.03 26.83
CA GLU A 73 -13.87 12.35 27.04
C GLU A 73 -12.38 12.27 27.36
N SER A 74 -11.91 11.10 27.79
CA SER A 74 -10.51 10.86 28.15
C SER A 74 -9.98 9.57 27.54
N VAL A 75 -8.64 9.43 27.49
CA VAL A 75 -7.99 8.22 26.98
C VAL A 75 -8.34 7.03 27.88
N GLN A 76 -8.51 7.25 29.19
CA GLN A 76 -8.90 6.27 30.19
C GLN A 76 -10.22 5.58 29.82
N ASP A 77 -11.17 6.32 29.26
CA ASP A 77 -12.49 5.80 28.91
C ASP A 77 -12.43 4.81 27.74
N LEU A 78 -11.38 4.87 26.91
CA LEU A 78 -11.15 3.89 25.84
C LEU A 78 -10.94 2.48 26.40
N SER A 79 -10.42 2.33 27.61
CA SER A 79 -10.19 1.01 28.22
C SER A 79 -11.47 0.20 28.44
N PHE A 80 -12.63 0.86 28.50
CA PHE A 80 -13.92 0.19 28.65
C PHE A 80 -14.48 -0.34 27.32
N ASN A 81 -14.01 0.18 26.18
CA ASN A 81 -14.54 -0.13 24.85
C ASN A 81 -13.53 -0.85 23.95
N VAL A 82 -12.22 -0.70 24.21
CA VAL A 82 -11.14 -1.32 23.42
C VAL A 82 -10.70 -2.64 24.07
N PRO A 83 -10.89 -3.79 23.43
CA PRO A 83 -10.47 -5.08 23.99
C PRO A 83 -8.96 -5.16 24.19
N GLY A 84 -8.54 -5.66 25.34
CA GLY A 84 -7.12 -5.82 25.67
C GLY A 84 -6.38 -4.52 25.97
N LEU A 85 -7.07 -3.37 25.99
CA LEU A 85 -6.50 -2.11 26.47
C LEU A 85 -6.61 -2.03 27.99
N THR A 86 -5.47 -2.00 28.68
CA THR A 86 -5.40 -1.74 30.11
C THR A 86 -4.65 -0.44 30.35
N MET A 87 -5.25 0.49 31.09
CA MET A 87 -4.61 1.73 31.46
C MET A 87 -4.19 1.72 32.92
N ARG A 88 -2.97 2.20 33.16
CA ARG A 88 -2.41 2.42 34.48
C ARG A 88 -2.04 3.89 34.57
N GLU A 89 -2.50 4.54 35.62
CA GLU A 89 -2.10 5.89 35.94
C GLU A 89 -0.88 5.82 36.88
N ASP A 90 0.31 6.04 36.33
CA ASP A 90 1.54 6.12 37.12
C ASP A 90 1.73 7.59 37.55
N GLY A 91 1.37 7.89 38.80
CA GLY A 91 1.48 9.22 39.42
C GLY A 91 2.30 9.19 40.71
N PRO A 92 2.89 10.32 41.16
CA PRO A 92 3.67 10.34 42.40
C PRO A 92 2.80 9.94 43.59
N GLY A 93 3.01 8.71 44.09
CA GLY A 93 2.20 8.11 45.16
C GLY A 93 1.70 6.69 44.88
N SER A 94 1.83 6.18 43.65
CA SER A 94 1.51 4.78 43.32
C SER A 94 2.63 3.83 43.78
N TYR A 95 2.51 3.29 44.99
CA TYR A 95 3.23 2.10 45.46
C TYR A 95 2.25 0.95 45.68
#